data_AF-A0A0G2F529-F1
#
_entry.id   AF-A0A0G2F529-F1
#
_cell.length_a   1.000
_cell.length_b   1.000
_cell.length_c   1.000
_cell.angle_alpha   90.00
_cell.angle_beta   90.00
_cell.angle_gamma   90.00
#
_symmetry.space_group_name_H-M   'P 1'
#
loop_
_entity.id
_entity.type
_entity.pdbx_description
1 polymer ?
#
loop_
_entity_poly.entity_id
_entity_poly.type
_entity_poly.pdbx_seq_one_letter_code
_entity_poly.pdbx_strand_id
1 'polypeptide(L)'
;MYFANIGQKRLNRIRLDVSDGTPIGDFGTIARTITPLDQWNDFTLDLEGSAWIATGGANTSQKIDARTGDVRIVAGDMKSMAIAEPTSAKFGRRECDSTVLYVTAAGGFVTPVDGDTIVGGQLVAVSTGFGRGCS
;
A
#
# COMPACT_ATOMS: atom_id res chain seq x y z
N MET A 1 5.91 -11.50 10.50
CA MET A 1 5.48 -11.38 9.09
C MET A 1 4.16 -10.64 9.01
N TYR A 2 3.96 -9.84 7.96
CA TYR A 2 2.71 -9.14 7.66
C TYR A 2 2.11 -9.72 6.38
N PHE A 3 0.78 -9.70 6.26
CA PHE A 3 0.10 -10.08 5.03
C PHE A 3 -1.21 -9.32 4.87
N ALA A 4 -1.47 -8.83 3.67
CA ALA A 4 -2.77 -8.28 3.29
C ALA A 4 -3.67 -9.42 2.80
N ASN A 5 -4.96 -9.33 3.09
CA ASN A 5 -5.97 -10.19 2.52
C ASN A 5 -7.06 -9.32 1.90
N ILE A 6 -7.03 -9.21 0.58
CA ILE A 6 -7.98 -8.42 -0.21
C ILE A 6 -9.43 -8.90 -0.01
N GLY A 7 -9.66 -10.22 -0.01
CA GLY A 7 -11.00 -10.80 0.15
C GLY A 7 -11.60 -10.59 1.54
N GLN A 8 -10.74 -10.51 2.57
CA GLN A 8 -11.16 -10.24 3.95
C GLN A 8 -11.06 -8.76 4.35
N LYS A 9 -10.52 -7.90 3.46
CA LYS A 9 -10.34 -6.46 3.67
C LYS A 9 -9.51 -6.12 4.91
N ARG A 10 -8.37 -6.81 5.09
CA ARG A 10 -7.55 -6.71 6.31
C ARG A 10 -6.06 -6.72 6.01
N LEU A 11 -5.32 -5.99 6.83
CA LEU A 11 -3.89 -6.19 7.05
C LEU A 11 -3.71 -6.98 8.33
N ASN A 12 -2.91 -8.03 8.27
CA ASN A 12 -2.68 -8.95 9.38
C ASN A 12 -1.19 -9.10 9.70
N ARG A 13 -0.90 -9.60 10.90
CA ARG A 13 0.45 -9.94 11.34
C ARG A 13 0.47 -11.25 12.11
N ILE A 14 1.51 -12.04 11.85
CA ILE A 14 1.85 -13.22 12.64
C ILE A 14 3.30 -13.12 13.11
N ARG A 15 3.56 -13.58 14.33
CA ARG A 15 4.93 -13.68 14.86
C ARG A 15 5.59 -14.91 14.22
N LEU A 16 6.86 -14.80 13.91
CA LEU A 16 7.66 -15.94 13.42
C LEU A 16 8.78 -16.20 14.42
N ASP A 17 9.17 -17.46 14.55
CA ASP A 17 10.46 -17.83 15.13
C ASP A 17 11.56 -17.30 14.22
N VAL A 18 12.53 -16.61 14.82
CA VAL A 18 13.59 -15.92 14.07
C VAL A 18 14.66 -16.86 13.54
N SER A 19 14.73 -18.09 14.05
CA SER A 19 15.74 -19.08 13.66
C SER A 19 15.34 -19.84 12.40
N ASP A 20 14.05 -20.13 12.20
CA ASP A 20 13.57 -20.99 11.11
C ASP A 20 12.37 -20.40 10.34
N GLY A 21 11.77 -19.30 10.79
CA GLY A 21 10.62 -18.67 10.16
C GLY A 21 9.27 -19.34 10.45
N THR A 22 9.22 -20.31 11.37
CA THR A 22 7.97 -21.00 11.75
C THR A 22 6.99 -20.02 12.42
N PRO A 23 5.69 -20.04 12.08
CA PRO A 23 4.71 -19.18 12.73
C PRO A 23 4.51 -19.52 14.21
N ILE A 24 4.45 -18.49 15.05
CA ILE A 24 4.19 -18.60 16.49
C ILE A 24 2.77 -18.10 16.79
N GLY A 25 1.89 -19.04 17.12
CA GLY A 25 0.49 -18.77 17.47
C GLY A 25 -0.37 -18.31 16.29
N ASP A 26 -1.55 -17.77 16.60
CA ASP A 26 -2.46 -17.25 15.59
C ASP A 26 -2.03 -15.86 15.09
N PHE A 27 -2.43 -15.54 13.86
CA PHE A 27 -2.28 -14.19 13.33
C PHE A 27 -3.31 -13.23 13.97
N GLY A 28 -2.93 -11.96 14.08
CA GLY A 28 -3.82 -10.88 14.48
C GLY A 28 -4.12 -9.93 13.31
N THR A 29 -5.32 -9.36 13.28
CA THR A 29 -5.65 -8.25 12.39
C THR A 29 -5.11 -6.95 12.97
N ILE A 30 -4.41 -6.18 12.15
CA ILE A 30 -3.88 -4.85 12.49
C ILE A 30 -4.90 -3.77 12.13
N ALA A 31 -5.39 -3.81 10.90
CA ALA A 31 -6.27 -2.80 10.36
C ALA A 31 -7.26 -3.41 9.37
N ARG A 32 -8.33 -2.66 9.11
CA ARG A 32 -9.36 -2.95 8.11
C ARG A 32 -9.44 -1.79 7.14
N THR A 33 -9.93 -2.07 5.94
CA THR A 33 -10.15 -1.02 4.95
C THR A 33 -11.07 0.08 5.48
N ILE A 34 -10.85 1.30 5.01
CA ILE A 34 -11.66 2.46 5.41
C ILE A 34 -12.85 2.68 4.47
N THR A 35 -12.79 2.17 3.25
CA THR A 35 -13.92 2.14 2.32
C THR A 35 -14.25 0.72 1.84
N PRO A 36 -15.46 0.47 1.32
CA PRO A 36 -15.80 -0.80 0.67
C PRO A 36 -15.03 -1.04 -0.64
N LEU A 37 -14.56 0.02 -1.30
CA LEU A 37 -13.89 -0.04 -2.60
C LEU A 37 -12.37 -0.29 -2.46
N ASP A 38 -11.82 -0.06 -1.28
CA ASP A 38 -10.43 -0.38 -0.98
C ASP A 38 -10.15 -1.87 -1.23
N GLN A 39 -9.24 -2.11 -2.16
CA GLN A 39 -8.69 -3.42 -2.48
C GLN A 39 -7.23 -3.43 -2.05
N TRP A 40 -6.99 -3.71 -0.77
CA TRP A 40 -5.64 -3.81 -0.19
C TRP A 40 -4.87 -4.96 -0.82
N ASN A 41 -3.96 -4.61 -1.74
CA ASN A 41 -3.14 -5.53 -2.50
C ASN A 41 -1.75 -5.64 -1.83
N ASP A 42 -0.67 -5.47 -2.57
CA ASP A 42 0.68 -5.53 -2.01
C ASP A 42 1.09 -4.21 -1.32
N PHE A 43 2.11 -4.29 -0.47
CA PHE A 43 2.58 -3.18 0.35
C PHE A 43 4.09 -3.23 0.60
N THR A 44 4.59 -2.16 1.22
CA THR A 44 5.93 -2.12 1.82
C THR A 44 5.86 -1.60 3.24
N LEU A 45 6.90 -1.83 4.04
CA LEU A 45 7.04 -1.25 5.36
C LEU A 45 8.07 -0.13 5.31
N ASP A 46 7.81 0.96 6.03
CA ASP A 46 8.86 1.94 6.34
C ASP A 46 9.66 1.52 7.59
N LEU A 47 10.74 2.26 7.89
CA LEU A 47 11.61 2.01 9.04
C LEU A 47 10.91 2.26 10.39
N GLU A 48 9.80 3.00 10.40
CA GLU A 48 8.98 3.25 11.59
C GLU A 48 7.98 2.11 11.84
N GLY A 49 7.87 1.17 10.91
CA GLY A 49 6.98 0.02 10.98
C GLY A 49 5.58 0.28 10.44
N SER A 50 5.35 1.36 9.69
CA SER A 50 4.09 1.60 9.00
C SER A 50 4.04 0.86 7.67
N ALA A 51 2.87 0.32 7.31
CA ALA A 51 2.63 -0.27 6.01
C ALA A 51 2.14 0.78 5.00
N TRP A 52 2.75 0.81 3.82
CA TRP A 52 2.36 1.64 2.69
C TRP A 52 1.77 0.73 1.62
N ILE A 53 0.44 0.77 1.50
CA ILE A 53 -0.34 -0.23 0.78
C ILE A 53 -0.99 0.36 -0.48
N ALA A 54 -0.98 -0.44 -1.54
CA ALA A 54 -1.71 -0.16 -2.75
C ALA A 54 -3.19 -0.53 -2.58
N THR A 55 -4.10 0.37 -3.00
CA THR A 55 -5.55 0.15 -2.91
C THR A 55 -6.22 0.25 -4.29
N GLY A 56 -6.32 -0.90 -4.96
CA GLY A 56 -6.76 -1.02 -6.36
C GLY A 56 -8.07 -0.29 -6.65
N GLY A 57 -9.18 -0.82 -6.14
CA GLY A 57 -10.51 -0.31 -6.44
C GLY A 57 -10.86 1.09 -5.90
N ALA A 58 -10.01 1.69 -5.06
CA ALA A 58 -10.18 3.06 -4.60
C ALA A 58 -9.28 4.08 -5.33
N ASN A 59 -8.38 3.60 -6.20
CA ASN A 59 -7.39 4.44 -6.90
C ASN A 59 -6.55 5.28 -5.93
N THR A 60 -6.21 4.70 -4.76
CA THR A 60 -5.38 5.37 -3.73
C THR A 60 -4.17 4.55 -3.30
N SER A 61 -3.20 5.23 -2.70
CA SER A 61 -2.22 4.61 -1.80
C SER A 61 -2.50 5.06 -0.37
N GLN A 62 -2.37 4.15 0.60
CA GLN A 62 -2.66 4.40 2.01
C GLN A 62 -1.45 4.07 2.90
N LYS A 63 -1.28 4.81 4.00
CA LYS A 63 -0.34 4.50 5.09
C LYS A 63 -1.13 3.94 6.28
N ILE A 64 -0.66 2.83 6.83
CA ILE A 64 -1.21 2.16 8.00
C ILE A 64 -0.14 2.12 9.09
N ASP A 65 -0.38 2.72 10.24
CA ASP A 65 0.48 2.51 11.41
C ASP A 65 0.27 1.07 11.93
N ALA A 66 1.31 0.22 11.87
CA ALA A 66 1.14 -1.19 12.23
C ALA A 66 1.08 -1.45 13.75
N ARG A 67 1.30 -0.41 14.57
CA ARG A 67 1.17 -0.46 16.03
C ARG A 67 -0.23 -0.06 16.47
N THR A 68 -0.79 0.99 15.88
CA THR A 68 -2.11 1.52 16.27
C THR A 68 -3.24 1.01 15.39
N GLY A 69 -2.94 0.65 14.14
CA GLY A 69 -3.93 0.30 13.12
C GLY A 69 -4.52 1.51 12.39
N ASP A 70 -4.03 2.72 12.65
CA ASP A 70 -4.54 3.94 12.02
C ASP A 70 -4.24 3.97 10.52
N VAL A 71 -5.26 4.30 9.73
CA VAL A 71 -5.19 4.31 8.26
C VAL A 71 -5.41 5.73 7.73
N ARG A 72 -4.56 6.17 6.79
CA ARG A 72 -4.75 7.44 6.06
C ARG A 72 -4.39 7.31 4.59
N ILE A 73 -5.10 8.02 3.73
CA ILE A 73 -4.77 8.16 2.31
C ILE A 73 -3.53 9.07 2.17
N VAL A 74 -2.57 8.67 1.35
CA VAL A 74 -1.35 9.44 1.08
C VAL A 74 -1.24 9.92 -0.37
N ALA A 75 -1.96 9.29 -1.30
CA ALA A 75 -2.04 9.71 -2.69
C ALA A 75 -3.29 9.15 -3.36
N GLY A 76 -3.82 9.90 -4.33
CA GLY A 76 -4.97 9.50 -5.14
C GLY A 76 -6.32 9.66 -4.43
N ASP A 77 -7.36 9.36 -5.20
CA ASP A 77 -8.77 9.33 -4.83
C ASP A 77 -9.50 8.50 -5.89
N MET A 78 -10.80 8.26 -5.72
CA MET A 78 -11.62 7.43 -6.61
C MET A 78 -11.52 7.80 -8.11
N LYS A 79 -11.30 9.08 -8.41
CA LYS A 79 -11.24 9.64 -9.78
C LYS A 79 -9.82 9.81 -10.28
N SER A 80 -8.82 9.36 -9.52
CA SER A 80 -7.42 9.53 -9.85
C SER A 80 -7.00 8.67 -11.05
N MET A 81 -6.69 9.32 -12.16
CA MET A 81 -6.00 8.71 -13.30
C MET A 81 -4.47 8.65 -13.12
N ALA A 82 -3.93 9.31 -12.10
CA ALA A 82 -2.49 9.37 -11.86
C ALA A 82 -1.93 8.12 -11.16
N ILE A 83 -2.81 7.32 -10.56
CA ILE A 83 -2.49 6.08 -9.84
C ILE A 83 -3.67 5.12 -9.98
N ALA A 84 -4.13 4.90 -11.23
CA ALA A 84 -5.31 4.10 -11.51
C ALA A 84 -5.07 2.61 -11.21
N GLU A 85 -5.85 2.03 -10.30
CA GLU A 85 -5.74 0.66 -9.83
C GLU A 85 -4.31 0.27 -9.39
N PRO A 86 -3.79 0.85 -8.30
CA PRO A 86 -2.46 0.51 -7.80
C PRO A 86 -2.41 -0.93 -7.29
N THR A 87 -1.29 -1.61 -7.54
CA THR A 87 -1.13 -3.05 -7.27
C THR A 87 -0.05 -3.37 -6.24
N SER A 88 1.09 -2.68 -6.27
CA SER A 88 2.21 -2.88 -5.34
C SER A 88 2.99 -1.60 -5.13
N ALA A 89 3.76 -1.53 -4.03
CA ALA A 89 4.56 -0.37 -3.68
C ALA A 89 5.92 -0.76 -3.07
N LYS A 90 6.96 0.02 -3.35
CA LYS A 90 8.29 -0.07 -2.72
C LYS A 90 8.94 1.30 -2.59
N PHE A 91 9.63 1.53 -1.48
CA PHE A 91 10.49 2.71 -1.35
C PHE A 91 11.72 2.60 -2.27
N GLY A 92 12.19 3.76 -2.72
CA GLY A 92 13.50 3.88 -3.34
C GLY A 92 14.62 3.41 -2.42
N ARG A 93 15.76 3.07 -3.01
CA ARG A 93 16.92 2.49 -2.29
C ARG A 93 18.12 3.41 -2.26
N ARG A 94 18.09 4.50 -3.03
CA ARG A 94 19.18 5.48 -3.05
C ARG A 94 18.90 6.53 -1.99
N GLU A 95 19.95 7.18 -1.50
CA GLU A 95 19.80 8.29 -0.56
C GLU A 95 18.81 9.34 -1.11
N CYS A 96 18.90 9.63 -2.40
CA CYS A 96 18.08 10.63 -3.11
C CYS A 96 16.60 10.27 -3.27
N ASP A 97 16.22 9.01 -3.14
CA ASP A 97 14.84 8.54 -3.37
C ASP A 97 14.31 7.62 -2.28
N SER A 98 15.03 7.52 -1.15
CA SER A 98 14.66 6.72 0.02
C SER A 98 13.28 7.05 0.60
N THR A 99 12.71 8.19 0.19
CA THR A 99 11.44 8.73 0.67
C THR A 99 10.41 8.85 -0.45
N VAL A 100 10.74 8.31 -1.62
CA VAL A 100 9.84 8.15 -2.75
C VAL A 100 9.28 6.74 -2.71
N LEU A 101 7.96 6.63 -2.69
CA LEU A 101 7.23 5.38 -2.84
C LEU A 101 6.94 5.17 -4.33
N TYR A 102 7.57 4.17 -4.93
CA TYR A 102 7.29 3.74 -6.29
C TYR A 102 6.12 2.75 -6.27
N VAL A 103 5.07 3.04 -7.02
CA VAL A 103 3.82 2.28 -7.06
C VAL A 103 3.58 1.77 -8.48
N THR A 104 3.35 0.47 -8.63
CA THR A 104 2.86 -0.11 -9.88
C THR A 104 1.35 -0.02 -9.94
N ALA A 105 0.80 0.25 -11.12
CA ALA A 105 -0.63 0.48 -11.31
C ALA A 105 -1.10 -0.21 -12.60
N ALA A 106 -2.27 -0.86 -12.53
CA ALA A 106 -2.84 -1.64 -13.63
C ALA A 106 -3.65 -0.79 -14.61
N GLY A 107 -3.92 0.47 -14.28
CA GLY A 107 -4.60 1.40 -15.18
C GLY A 107 -6.13 1.32 -15.15
N GLY A 108 -6.72 0.73 -14.10
CA GLY A 108 -8.18 0.55 -14.02
C GLY A 108 -8.71 -0.59 -14.88
N PHE A 109 -7.87 -1.55 -15.25
CA PHE A 109 -8.25 -2.70 -16.07
C PHE A 109 -9.33 -3.58 -15.41
N VAL A 110 -9.22 -3.87 -14.11
CA VAL A 110 -10.22 -4.65 -13.37
C VAL A 110 -11.24 -3.74 -12.70
N THR A 111 -10.79 -2.61 -12.15
CA THR A 111 -11.66 -1.62 -11.51
C THR A 111 -11.44 -0.25 -12.15
N PRO A 112 -12.23 0.13 -13.18
CA PRO A 112 -12.06 1.39 -13.88
C PRO A 112 -12.15 2.63 -12.98
N VAL A 113 -11.40 3.67 -13.33
CA VAL A 113 -11.44 4.98 -12.66
C VAL A 113 -12.84 5.57 -12.81
N ASP A 114 -13.43 6.00 -11.69
CA ASP A 114 -14.81 6.49 -11.59
C ASP A 114 -15.88 5.58 -12.25
N GLY A 115 -15.56 4.30 -12.46
CA GLY A 115 -16.46 3.28 -12.97
C GLY A 115 -16.42 3.02 -14.49
N ASP A 116 -15.76 3.85 -15.29
CA ASP A 116 -15.76 3.69 -16.75
C ASP A 116 -14.42 3.98 -17.45
N THR A 117 -13.46 4.56 -16.75
CA THR A 117 -12.24 5.07 -17.37
C THR A 117 -11.06 4.11 -17.15
N ILE A 118 -10.44 3.68 -18.25
CA ILE A 118 -9.23 2.86 -18.26
C ILE A 118 -8.09 3.70 -18.85
N VAL A 119 -6.94 3.67 -18.18
CA VAL A 119 -5.68 4.27 -18.65
C VAL A 119 -4.63 3.18 -18.83
N GLY A 120 -3.49 3.50 -19.45
CA GLY A 120 -2.37 2.56 -19.52
C GLY A 120 -1.82 2.23 -18.14
N GLY A 121 -1.27 1.03 -17.96
CA GLY A 121 -0.54 0.68 -16.74
C GLY A 121 0.65 1.63 -16.50
N GLN A 122 0.92 1.92 -15.23
CA GLN A 122 1.86 2.98 -14.84
C GLN A 122 2.85 2.51 -13.75
N LEU A 123 4.02 3.14 -13.74
CA LEU A 123 4.90 3.22 -12.58
C LEU A 123 4.86 4.66 -12.09
N VAL A 124 4.40 4.87 -10.86
CA VAL A 124 4.16 6.20 -10.27
C VAL A 124 5.13 6.43 -9.13
N ALA A 125 5.78 7.58 -9.10
CA ALA A 125 6.61 8.02 -7.98
C ALA A 125 5.80 8.94 -7.06
N VAL A 126 5.61 8.54 -5.81
CA VAL A 126 4.87 9.31 -4.79
C VAL A 126 5.87 9.82 -3.76
N SER A 127 6.01 11.14 -3.64
CA SER A 127 6.81 11.74 -2.56
C SER A 127 6.07 11.59 -1.23
N THR A 128 6.72 11.04 -0.21
CA THR A 128 6.09 10.74 1.08
C THR A 128 6.39 11.74 2.19
N GLY A 129 7.20 12.77 1.91
CA GLY A 129 7.48 13.87 2.83
C GLY A 129 8.39 13.55 4.01
N PHE A 130 8.87 12.31 4.13
CA PHE A 130 9.96 11.97 5.05
C PHE A 130 11.30 12.29 4.36
N GLY A 131 12.34 12.72 5.10
CA GLY A 131 13.72 12.91 4.61
C GLY A 131 14.03 14.14 3.72
N ARG A 132 15.33 14.50 3.70
CA ARG A 132 15.87 15.60 2.88
C ARG A 132 15.87 15.16 1.42
N GLY A 133 15.10 15.83 0.56
CA GLY A 133 15.29 15.72 -0.88
C GLY A 133 16.71 16.14 -1.26
N CYS A 134 17.24 15.58 -2.35
CA CYS A 134 18.52 16.06 -2.87
C CYS A 134 18.43 17.54 -3.26
N SER A 135 19.45 18.30 -2.87
CA SER A 135 19.74 19.65 -3.34
C SER A 135 20.32 19.64 -4.74
#